data_AF-A0A0C9UA51-F1
#
_entry.id   AF-A0A0C9UA51-F1
#
_cell.length_a   1.000
_cell.length_b   1.000
_cell.length_c   1.000
_cell.angle_alpha   90.00
_cell.angle_beta   90.00
_cell.angle_gamma   90.00
#
_symmetry.space_group_name_H-M   'P 1'
#
loop_
_entity.id
_entity.type
_entity.pdbx_description
1 polymer ?
#
loop_
_entity_poly.entity_id
_entity_poly.type
_entity_poly.pdbx_seq_one_letter_code
_entity_poly.pdbx_strand_id
1 'polypeptide(L)'
;MHPGFDFTSDQTHCPFAAHTRKAFPRADFPAPEIIVQNHMIRSGLPYGPEVSDAEAASGTTSTDRGLAFVAYQDDINNGMFFVQINWFDIPTFIFGKSDPTPGYDPILGQIVTENGQTGPRFTSGLDPTDPDRDFTLPDFIISRGGEYFFSPPISAITAGLNV
;
A
#
# COMPACT_ATOMS: atom_id res chain seq x y z
N MET A 1 -17.94 -13.26 6.26
CA MET A 1 -17.03 -14.31 6.76
C MET A 1 -17.66 -15.65 6.49
N HIS A 2 -16.88 -16.65 6.11
CA HIS A 2 -17.40 -18.00 5.89
C HIS A 2 -17.45 -18.77 7.23
N PRO A 3 -18.19 -19.90 7.28
CA PRO A 3 -18.16 -20.78 8.44
C PRO A 3 -16.73 -21.20 8.79
N GLY A 4 -16.36 -21.12 10.07
CA GLY A 4 -15.03 -21.48 10.57
C GLY A 4 -13.94 -20.44 10.32
N PHE A 5 -14.27 -19.25 9.80
CA PHE A 5 -13.30 -18.16 9.64
C PHE A 5 -12.73 -17.72 10.99
N ASP A 6 -11.41 -17.54 11.02
CA ASP A 6 -10.67 -17.07 12.19
C ASP A 6 -9.77 -15.89 11.80
N PHE A 7 -9.94 -14.76 12.49
CA PHE A 7 -9.16 -13.55 12.20
C PHE A 7 -7.66 -13.71 12.42
N THR A 8 -7.24 -14.66 13.25
CA THR A 8 -5.84 -14.81 13.65
C THR A 8 -5.07 -15.69 12.68
N SER A 9 -5.72 -16.69 12.07
CA SER A 9 -5.05 -17.75 11.30
C SER A 9 -5.56 -17.94 9.89
N ASP A 10 -6.76 -17.46 9.55
CA ASP A 10 -7.37 -17.74 8.26
C ASP A 10 -6.92 -16.74 7.17
N GLN A 11 -6.11 -17.26 6.25
CA GLN A 11 -5.64 -16.55 5.05
C GLN A 11 -6.23 -17.13 3.74
N THR A 12 -7.16 -18.11 3.82
CA THR A 12 -7.64 -18.87 2.65
C THR A 12 -8.38 -18.02 1.60
N HIS A 13 -8.96 -16.89 2.03
CA HIS A 13 -9.68 -15.95 1.15
C HIS A 13 -8.89 -14.69 0.84
N CYS A 14 -8.03 -14.25 1.77
CA CYS A 14 -7.27 -13.03 1.63
C CYS A 14 -6.02 -13.11 2.52
N PRO A 15 -4.81 -13.01 1.97
CA PRO A 15 -3.58 -12.93 2.76
C PRO A 15 -3.61 -11.76 3.74
N PHE A 16 -2.98 -11.88 4.91
CA PHE A 16 -2.87 -10.78 5.88
C PHE A 16 -2.08 -9.60 5.29
N ALA A 17 -1.06 -9.87 4.48
CA ALA A 17 -0.25 -8.85 3.82
C ALA A 17 -0.87 -8.31 2.51
N ALA A 18 -2.07 -8.74 2.12
CA ALA A 18 -2.72 -8.25 0.90
C ALA A 18 -2.86 -6.73 0.89
N HIS A 19 -2.59 -6.09 -0.25
CA HIS A 19 -2.48 -4.63 -0.34
C HIS A 19 -3.68 -3.87 0.24
N THR A 20 -4.89 -4.26 -0.14
CA THR A 20 -6.12 -3.61 0.36
C THR A 20 -6.41 -3.91 1.83
N ARG A 21 -5.95 -5.06 2.34
CA ARG A 21 -6.09 -5.46 3.74
C ARG A 21 -5.10 -4.70 4.62
N LYS A 22 -3.87 -4.46 4.14
CA LYS A 22 -2.93 -3.57 4.80
C LYS A 22 -3.36 -2.09 4.73
N ALA A 23 -3.86 -1.63 3.58
CA ALA A 23 -4.27 -0.24 3.39
C ALA A 23 -5.47 0.16 4.24
N PHE A 24 -6.36 -0.80 4.52
CA PHE A 24 -7.54 -0.61 5.37
C PHE A 24 -7.90 -1.95 6.04
N PRO A 25 -7.41 -2.21 7.26
CA PRO A 25 -7.51 -3.51 7.95
C PRO A 25 -8.92 -3.93 8.33
N ARG A 26 -9.88 -3.00 8.37
CA ARG A 26 -11.28 -3.27 8.72
C ARG A 26 -11.34 -4.01 10.07
N ALA A 27 -11.95 -5.19 10.08
CA ALA A 27 -12.17 -5.98 11.28
C ALA A 27 -10.90 -6.68 11.82
N ASP A 28 -9.77 -6.64 11.10
CA ASP A 28 -8.50 -7.15 11.63
C ASP A 28 -7.89 -6.25 12.70
N PHE A 29 -8.38 -5.03 12.86
CA PHE A 29 -7.81 -4.04 13.76
C PHE A 29 -8.87 -3.61 14.80
N PRO A 30 -8.70 -3.94 16.09
CA PRO A 30 -9.74 -3.79 17.11
C PRO A 30 -9.92 -2.34 17.63
N ALA A 31 -9.35 -1.35 16.95
CA ALA A 31 -9.40 0.07 17.31
C ALA A 31 -9.89 0.89 16.09
N PRO A 32 -11.20 0.89 15.79
CA PRO A 32 -11.76 1.53 14.60
C PRO A 32 -11.49 3.05 14.55
N GLU A 33 -11.34 3.70 15.70
CA GLU A 33 -10.98 5.12 15.82
C GLU A 33 -9.63 5.46 15.17
N ILE A 34 -8.66 4.53 15.24
CA ILE A 34 -7.37 4.67 14.56
C ILE A 34 -7.58 4.51 13.05
N ILE A 35 -8.29 3.46 12.63
CA ILE A 35 -8.54 3.16 11.22
C ILE A 35 -9.22 4.33 10.50
N VAL A 36 -10.21 4.96 11.15
CA VAL A 36 -10.96 6.09 10.55
C VAL A 36 -10.07 7.31 10.34
N GLN A 37 -9.15 7.59 11.27
CA GLN A 37 -8.17 8.67 11.13
C GLN A 37 -7.15 8.42 10.02
N ASN A 38 -6.89 7.14 9.69
CA ASN A 38 -5.97 6.77 8.62
C ASN A 38 -6.62 6.67 7.23
N HIS A 39 -7.88 7.04 7.09
CA HIS A 39 -8.60 6.93 5.83
C HIS A 39 -8.20 8.03 4.83
N MET A 40 -8.15 7.66 3.54
CA MET A 40 -7.81 8.56 2.44
C MET A 40 -8.80 8.44 1.30
N ILE A 41 -9.14 9.57 0.69
CA ILE A 41 -9.87 9.61 -0.58
C ILE A 41 -8.84 9.59 -1.71
N ARG A 42 -8.86 8.56 -2.56
CA ARG A 42 -7.88 8.40 -3.66
C ARG A 42 -8.48 8.87 -4.98
N SER A 43 -7.73 9.70 -5.71
CA SER A 43 -8.09 10.24 -7.04
C SER A 43 -6.95 10.05 -8.04
N GLY A 44 -6.22 8.94 -7.93
CA GLY A 44 -5.09 8.65 -8.82
C GLY A 44 -5.51 8.31 -10.25
N LEU A 45 -4.61 8.57 -11.19
CA LEU A 45 -4.83 8.32 -12.63
C LEU A 45 -3.62 7.57 -13.22
N PRO A 46 -3.83 6.50 -14.02
CA PRO A 46 -2.74 5.86 -14.75
C PRO A 46 -2.06 6.83 -15.74
N TYR A 47 -0.75 6.67 -15.95
CA TYR A 47 0.01 7.44 -16.94
C TYR A 47 0.91 6.53 -17.77
N GLY A 48 1.33 7.03 -18.93
CA GLY A 48 2.16 6.30 -19.88
C GLY A 48 1.34 5.44 -20.85
N PRO A 49 1.99 4.86 -21.86
CA PRO A 49 1.32 3.98 -22.80
C PRO A 49 1.07 2.59 -22.18
N GLU A 50 0.17 1.83 -22.81
CA GLU A 50 0.01 0.41 -22.54
C GLU A 50 1.32 -0.37 -22.75
N VAL A 51 1.36 -1.61 -22.26
CA VAL A 51 2.50 -2.51 -22.48
C VAL A 51 2.58 -2.87 -23.97
N SER A 52 3.75 -2.68 -24.59
CA SER A 52 3.98 -3.07 -25.98
C SER A 52 4.23 -4.58 -26.12
N ASP A 53 4.01 -5.14 -27.32
CA ASP A 53 4.30 -6.54 -27.61
C ASP A 53 5.77 -6.91 -27.32
N ALA A 54 6.71 -5.99 -27.58
CA ALA A 54 8.13 -6.18 -27.32
C ALA A 54 8.45 -6.23 -25.81
N GLU A 55 7.81 -5.39 -25.00
CA GLU A 55 7.95 -5.44 -23.53
C GLU A 55 7.33 -6.72 -22.97
N ALA A 56 6.14 -7.10 -23.45
CA ALA A 56 5.48 -8.35 -23.05
C ALA A 56 6.32 -9.59 -23.40
N ALA A 57 6.91 -9.63 -24.59
CA ALA A 57 7.74 -10.76 -25.04
C ALA A 57 9.08 -10.86 -24.29
N SER A 58 9.64 -9.73 -23.85
CA SER A 58 10.93 -9.69 -23.14
C SER A 58 10.81 -9.75 -21.61
N GLY A 59 9.60 -9.56 -21.06
CA GLY A 59 9.39 -9.42 -19.62
C GLY A 59 10.10 -8.20 -19.02
N THR A 60 10.45 -7.21 -19.85
CA THR A 60 11.27 -6.06 -19.45
C THR A 60 10.56 -4.77 -19.83
N THR A 61 10.45 -3.84 -18.88
CA THR A 61 9.89 -2.50 -19.12
C THR A 61 10.91 -1.62 -19.84
N SER A 62 10.51 -0.99 -20.95
CA SER A 62 11.34 -0.04 -21.70
C SER A 62 10.76 1.36 -21.75
N THR A 63 9.45 1.51 -21.53
CA THR A 63 8.76 2.81 -21.50
C THR A 63 8.18 3.09 -20.12
N ASP A 64 8.33 4.32 -19.63
CA ASP A 64 7.81 4.72 -18.32
C ASP A 64 6.27 4.75 -18.31
N ARG A 65 5.69 4.13 -17.28
CA ARG A 65 4.25 4.05 -17.05
C ARG A 65 3.99 3.76 -15.58
N GLY A 66 2.80 4.11 -15.10
CA GLY A 66 2.45 3.84 -13.71
C GLY A 66 1.18 4.56 -13.29
N LEU A 67 1.17 5.00 -12.04
CA LEU A 67 0.05 5.69 -11.42
C LEU A 67 0.50 7.07 -10.93
N ALA A 68 -0.13 8.12 -11.44
CA ALA A 68 -0.08 9.44 -10.81
C ALA A 68 -0.97 9.36 -9.56
N PHE A 69 -0.37 8.97 -8.43
CA PHE A 69 -1.09 8.78 -7.17
C PHE A 69 -1.48 10.12 -6.56
N VAL A 70 -2.76 10.27 -6.22
CA VAL A 70 -3.32 11.43 -5.51
C VAL A 70 -4.21 10.91 -4.39
N ALA A 71 -3.97 11.40 -3.18
CA ALA A 71 -4.77 11.10 -1.99
C ALA A 71 -5.09 12.38 -1.22
N TYR A 72 -6.33 12.45 -0.73
CA TYR A 72 -6.82 13.52 0.13
C TYR A 72 -7.08 12.97 1.53
N GLN A 73 -6.60 13.72 2.51
CA GLN A 73 -6.80 13.53 3.94
C GLN A 73 -6.73 14.90 4.63
N ASP A 74 -7.26 15.01 5.84
CA ASP A 74 -7.19 16.22 6.65
C ASP A 74 -5.84 16.35 7.39
N ASP A 75 -5.23 15.23 7.78
CA ASP A 75 -3.88 15.16 8.34
C ASP A 75 -3.03 14.12 7.61
N ILE A 76 -1.99 14.58 6.92
CA ILE A 76 -1.09 13.70 6.16
C ILE A 76 -0.32 12.72 7.05
N ASN A 77 -0.04 13.08 8.30
CA ASN A 77 0.64 12.21 9.25
C ASN A 77 -0.24 11.02 9.64
N ASN A 78 -1.56 11.18 9.62
CA ASN A 78 -2.51 10.13 9.91
C ASN A 78 -2.94 9.38 8.63
N GLY A 79 -2.99 10.01 7.46
CA GLY A 79 -3.33 9.33 6.21
C GLY A 79 -2.14 8.61 5.57
N MET A 80 -1.67 9.16 4.44
CA MET A 80 -0.67 8.52 3.57
C MET A 80 0.60 8.12 4.30
N PHE A 81 1.17 8.99 5.13
CA PHE A 81 2.41 8.66 5.85
C PHE A 81 2.21 7.49 6.80
N PHE A 82 1.14 7.51 7.58
CA PHE A 82 0.87 6.45 8.55
C PHE A 82 0.75 5.10 7.85
N VAL A 83 -0.08 5.03 6.83
CA VAL A 83 -0.34 3.79 6.10
C VAL A 83 0.93 3.25 5.45
N GLN A 84 1.76 4.12 4.85
CA GLN A 84 3.03 3.69 4.27
C GLN A 84 3.97 3.13 5.35
N ILE A 85 4.35 3.95 6.33
CA ILE A 85 5.47 3.62 7.23
C ILE A 85 5.08 2.68 8.38
N ASN A 86 3.79 2.62 8.77
CA ASN A 86 3.34 1.78 9.88
C ASN A 86 2.64 0.50 9.41
N TRP A 87 2.13 0.46 8.18
CA TRP A 87 1.37 -0.71 7.68
C TRP A 87 2.04 -1.39 6.49
N PHE A 88 2.31 -0.66 5.39
CA PHE A 88 2.92 -1.25 4.20
C PHE A 88 4.36 -1.69 4.43
N ASP A 89 5.14 -0.86 5.12
CA ASP A 89 6.58 -1.06 5.34
C ASP A 89 6.88 -1.92 6.58
N ILE A 90 5.84 -2.31 7.34
CA ILE A 90 6.00 -3.06 8.59
C ILE A 90 5.66 -4.54 8.36
N PRO A 91 6.65 -5.46 8.38
CA PRO A 91 6.40 -6.87 8.11
C PRO A 91 5.61 -7.60 9.21
N THR A 92 5.56 -7.04 10.42
CA THR A 92 4.78 -7.59 11.55
C THR A 92 3.33 -7.11 11.57
N PHE A 93 2.98 -6.16 10.71
CA PHE A 93 1.60 -5.74 10.53
C PHE A 93 0.93 -6.69 9.51
N ILE A 94 -0.28 -7.21 9.74
CA ILE A 94 -1.25 -6.89 10.81
C ILE A 94 -0.94 -7.67 12.09
N PHE A 95 -1.03 -7.02 13.25
CA PHE A 95 -0.65 -7.63 14.54
C PHE A 95 -1.60 -8.74 15.01
N GLY A 96 -1.10 -9.62 15.91
CA GLY A 96 -1.92 -10.61 16.60
C GLY A 96 -2.37 -11.80 15.74
N LYS A 97 -1.65 -12.06 14.64
CA LYS A 97 -1.90 -13.19 13.75
C LYS A 97 -1.05 -14.40 14.16
N SER A 98 -1.44 -15.59 13.70
CA SER A 98 -0.69 -16.83 13.91
C SER A 98 0.66 -16.79 13.21
N ASP A 99 0.70 -16.19 12.02
CA ASP A 99 1.93 -15.73 11.39
C ASP A 99 2.31 -14.37 11.98
N PRO A 100 3.35 -14.27 12.83
CA PRO A 100 3.74 -13.02 13.46
C PRO A 100 4.40 -12.03 12.49
N THR A 101 4.78 -12.49 11.29
CA THR A 101 5.42 -11.70 10.26
C THR A 101 4.77 -11.95 8.89
N PRO A 102 3.53 -11.49 8.65
CA PRO A 102 2.89 -11.61 7.33
C PRO A 102 3.70 -11.02 6.17
N GLY A 103 4.67 -10.16 6.50
CA GLY A 103 5.59 -9.55 5.57
C GLY A 103 5.11 -8.20 5.07
N TYR A 104 5.86 -7.62 4.14
CA TYR A 104 5.59 -6.30 3.59
C TYR A 104 4.36 -6.33 2.69
N ASP A 105 3.78 -5.15 2.44
CA ASP A 105 2.81 -5.02 1.35
C ASP A 105 3.48 -5.41 0.00
N PRO A 106 2.88 -6.34 -0.77
CA PRO A 106 3.51 -6.86 -1.99
C PRO A 106 3.58 -5.83 -3.12
N ILE A 107 2.85 -4.72 -3.06
CA ILE A 107 2.79 -3.69 -4.10
C ILE A 107 3.55 -2.44 -3.69
N LEU A 108 3.20 -1.85 -2.54
CA LEU A 108 3.69 -0.56 -2.08
C LEU A 108 4.64 -0.62 -0.88
N GLY A 109 4.86 -1.79 -0.27
CA GLY A 109 5.80 -1.91 0.84
C GLY A 109 7.22 -1.60 0.38
N GLN A 110 7.98 -0.84 1.16
CA GLN A 110 9.33 -0.40 0.83
C GLN A 110 10.29 -0.73 1.97
N ILE A 111 11.52 -1.09 1.61
CA ILE A 111 12.66 -1.03 2.53
C ILE A 111 13.45 0.20 2.10
N VAL A 112 13.44 1.27 2.90
CA VAL A 112 14.11 2.52 2.55
C VAL A 112 15.45 2.63 3.27
N THR A 113 16.51 2.93 2.52
CA THR A 113 17.84 3.24 3.05
C THR A 113 18.22 4.69 2.71
N GLU A 114 19.38 5.15 3.15
CA GLU A 114 19.94 6.45 2.75
C GLU A 114 20.07 6.60 1.23
N ASN A 115 20.20 5.48 0.49
CA ASN A 115 20.31 5.46 -0.97
C ASN A 115 18.95 5.33 -1.69
N GLY A 116 17.84 5.42 -0.96
CA GLY A 116 16.48 5.32 -1.50
C GLY A 116 15.80 3.97 -1.27
N GLN A 117 14.76 3.69 -2.06
CA GLN A 117 14.04 2.42 -2.02
C GLN A 117 14.96 1.27 -2.39
N THR A 118 14.96 0.26 -1.54
CA THR A 118 15.74 -0.97 -1.70
C THR A 118 14.79 -2.15 -1.62
N GLY A 119 15.00 -3.10 -2.53
CA GLY A 119 14.37 -4.42 -2.49
C GLY A 119 15.46 -5.49 -2.40
N PRO A 120 15.09 -6.78 -2.47
CA PRO A 120 13.72 -7.31 -2.49
C PRO A 120 13.10 -7.39 -1.08
N ARG A 121 11.77 -7.53 -1.01
CA ARG A 121 11.00 -7.68 0.24
C ARG A 121 10.28 -9.02 0.29
N PHE A 122 9.98 -9.52 1.47
CA PHE A 122 9.21 -10.76 1.62
C PHE A 122 7.74 -10.48 1.94
N THR A 123 6.86 -11.41 1.56
CA THR A 123 5.44 -11.44 1.90
C THR A 123 4.97 -12.88 1.99
N SER A 124 4.07 -13.20 2.92
CA SER A 124 3.49 -14.54 3.09
C SER A 124 2.03 -14.59 2.62
N GLY A 125 1.38 -15.74 2.77
CA GLY A 125 -0.04 -15.93 2.47
C GLY A 125 -0.39 -16.05 0.98
N LEU A 126 0.57 -15.89 0.07
CA LEU A 126 0.30 -15.98 -1.38
C LEU A 126 0.10 -17.43 -1.88
N ASP A 127 0.50 -18.43 -1.09
CA ASP A 127 0.25 -19.84 -1.35
C ASP A 127 -0.95 -20.32 -0.51
N PRO A 128 -2.13 -20.58 -1.11
CA PRO A 128 -3.31 -21.00 -0.36
C PRO A 128 -3.14 -22.36 0.35
N THR A 129 -2.12 -23.14 -0.02
CA THR A 129 -1.83 -24.46 0.58
C THR A 129 -0.79 -24.39 1.70
N ASP A 130 -0.04 -23.29 1.78
CA ASP A 130 0.97 -23.02 2.78
C ASP A 130 1.01 -21.52 3.09
N PRO A 131 0.08 -21.02 3.91
CA PRO A 131 -0.10 -19.59 4.13
C PRO A 131 1.08 -18.92 4.85
N ASP A 132 1.97 -19.70 5.48
CA ASP A 132 3.16 -19.19 6.16
C ASP A 132 4.40 -19.18 5.23
N ARG A 133 4.24 -19.59 3.97
CA ARG A 133 5.33 -19.58 2.99
C ARG A 133 5.69 -18.17 2.55
N ASP A 134 6.95 -17.80 2.78
CA ASP A 134 7.51 -16.53 2.31
C ASP A 134 7.82 -16.53 0.81
N PHE A 135 7.47 -15.42 0.17
CA PHE A 135 7.83 -15.08 -1.20
C PHE A 135 8.68 -13.80 -1.21
N THR A 136 9.88 -13.89 -1.76
CA THR A 136 10.75 -12.74 -2.00
C THR A 136 10.36 -12.07 -3.32
N LEU A 137 9.88 -10.83 -3.25
CA LEU A 137 9.40 -10.04 -4.38
C LEU A 137 10.34 -8.85 -4.66
N PRO A 138 10.63 -8.54 -5.94
CA PRO A 138 11.28 -7.30 -6.30
C PRO A 138 10.31 -6.11 -6.12
N ASP A 139 10.85 -4.90 -6.20
CA ASP A 139 10.02 -3.70 -6.30
C ASP A 139 9.35 -3.63 -7.67
N PHE A 140 8.02 -3.76 -7.70
CA PHE A 140 7.23 -3.55 -8.92
C PHE A 140 6.86 -2.08 -9.13
N ILE A 141 6.78 -1.30 -8.05
CA ILE A 141 6.46 0.12 -8.05
C ILE A 141 7.67 0.89 -7.54
N ILE A 142 8.17 1.81 -8.36
CA ILE A 142 9.34 2.65 -8.06
C ILE A 142 8.87 4.09 -7.88
N SER A 143 9.03 4.63 -6.68
CA SER A 143 8.73 6.04 -6.43
C SER A 143 9.78 6.93 -7.12
N ARG A 144 9.33 7.84 -7.99
CA ARG A 144 10.19 8.82 -8.68
C ARG A 144 10.03 10.24 -8.13
N GLY A 145 9.44 10.38 -6.96
CA GLY A 145 9.18 11.66 -6.29
C GLY A 145 7.70 11.93 -6.08
N GLY A 146 7.41 13.10 -5.54
CA GLY A 146 6.08 13.57 -5.16
C GLY A 146 6.18 14.85 -4.34
N GLU A 147 5.04 15.41 -3.98
CA GLU A 147 4.97 16.60 -3.13
C GLU A 147 3.64 16.64 -2.37
N TYR A 148 3.61 17.38 -1.26
CA TYR A 148 2.44 17.59 -0.42
C TYR A 148 1.84 18.97 -0.67
N PHE A 149 0.53 18.97 -0.94
CA PHE A 149 -0.21 20.17 -1.23
C PHE A 149 -1.41 20.32 -0.29
N PHE A 150 -1.83 21.56 -0.10
CA PHE A 150 -3.11 21.88 0.50
C PHE A 150 -4.07 22.33 -0.60
N SER A 151 -5.28 21.74 -0.63
CA SER A 151 -6.36 22.18 -1.52
C SER A 151 -7.27 23.14 -0.75
N PRO A 152 -7.08 24.46 -0.88
CA PRO A 152 -7.86 25.43 -0.12
C PRO A 152 -9.33 25.43 -0.55
N PRO A 153 -10.26 25.78 0.34
CA PRO A 153 -11.64 25.98 -0.05
C PRO A 153 -11.75 27.15 -1.03
N ILE A 154 -12.79 27.14 -1.88
CA ILE A 154 -13.05 28.19 -2.88
C ILE A 154 -13.06 29.58 -2.23
N SER A 155 -13.63 29.71 -1.02
CA SER A 155 -13.67 30.98 -0.28
C SER A 155 -12.27 31.56 -0.02
N ALA A 156 -11.29 30.73 0.34
CA ALA A 156 -9.91 31.16 0.58
C ALA A 156 -9.23 31.64 -0.71
N ILE A 157 -9.46 30.95 -1.83
CA ILE A 157 -8.98 31.38 -3.15
C ILE A 157 -9.59 32.74 -3.50
N THR A 158 -10.91 32.90 -3.36
CA THR A 158 -11.59 34.16 -3.68
C THR A 158 -11.23 35.31 -2.75
N ALA A 159 -10.78 35.03 -1.52
CA ALA A 159 -10.33 36.02 -0.55
C ALA A 159 -8.93 36.58 -0.84
N GLY A 160 -8.27 36.12 -1.91
CA GLY A 160 -6.97 36.62 -2.33
C GLY A 160 -5.79 35.78 -1.86
N LEU A 161 -6.00 34.48 -1.60
CA LEU A 161 -4.89 33.52 -1.56
C LEU A 161 -4.23 33.49 -2.94
N ASN A 162 -3.27 34.38 -3.14
CA ASN A 162 -2.39 34.41 -4.30
C ASN A 162 -1.22 33.48 -3.98
N VAL A 163 -1.34 32.22 -4.40
CA VAL A 163 -0.22 31.26 -4.48
C VAL A 163 0.67 31.57 -5.67
#